data_AF-A0A0B2UIT7-F1
#
_entry.id   AF-A0A0B2UIT7-F1
#
_cell.length_a   1.000
_cell.length_b   1.000
_cell.length_c   1.000
_cell.angle_alpha   90.00
_cell.angle_beta   90.00
_cell.angle_gamma   90.00
#
_symmetry.space_group_name_H-M   'P 1'
#
loop_
_entity.id
_entity.type
_entity.pdbx_description
1 polymer ?
#
loop_
_entity_poly.entity_id
_entity_poly.type
_entity_poly.pdbx_seq_one_letter_code
_entity_poly.pdbx_strand_id
1 'polypeptide(L)'
;MRRVVEDRLLRILKEVGYEVVESKALEVYVEALETYMLAYLRTVCSLSRHGMKSHSTLIDLLCLIDGKRFDCGGVGKEKVEYEQEVVEKEQEFNSPLSSSIEKYIHIYDFMPSFPAIHAFRQTITKPNCKSNKSANVKSRLEQSLRAEGNLLNLIKASGSLPPFINFLHRGTMN
;
A
#
# COMPACT_ATOMS: atom_id res chain seq x y z
N MET A 1 -14.75 12.71 23.78
CA MET A 1 -14.51 11.79 24.93
C MET A 1 -14.80 12.41 26.30
N ARG A 2 -14.19 13.53 26.71
CA ARG A 2 -14.42 14.13 28.04
C ARG A 2 -15.90 14.41 28.36
N ARG A 3 -16.64 14.99 27.41
CA ARG A 3 -18.10 15.21 27.51
C ARG A 3 -18.92 13.94 27.72
N VAL A 4 -18.46 12.82 27.16
CA VAL A 4 -19.13 11.51 27.31
C VAL A 4 -18.94 10.96 28.71
N VAL A 5 -17.70 11.06 29.24
CA VAL A 5 -17.39 10.66 30.61
C VAL A 5 -18.18 11.49 31.62
N GLU A 6 -18.27 12.80 31.37
CA GLU A 6 -19.04 13.74 32.18
C GLU A 6 -20.54 13.40 32.20
N ASP A 7 -21.16 13.18 31.03
CA ASP A 7 -22.59 12.79 30.94
C ASP A 7 -22.86 11.47 31.69
N ARG A 8 -21.95 10.51 31.62
CA ARG A 8 -22.08 9.24 32.36
C ARG A 8 -21.94 9.40 33.86
N LEU A 9 -21.00 10.21 34.31
CA LEU A 9 -20.85 10.53 35.72
C LEU A 9 -22.10 11.23 36.26
N LEU A 10 -22.67 12.18 35.52
CA LEU A 10 -23.90 12.86 35.91
C LEU A 10 -25.08 11.90 36.02
N ARG A 11 -25.24 10.94 35.10
CA ARG A 11 -26.27 9.90 35.22
C ARG A 11 -26.08 9.03 36.46
N ILE A 12 -24.85 8.57 36.71
CA ILE A 12 -24.54 7.75 37.90
C ILE A 12 -24.81 8.54 39.19
N LEU A 13 -24.38 9.80 39.26
CA LEU A 13 -24.64 10.66 40.42
C LEU A 13 -26.14 10.88 40.63
N LYS A 14 -26.92 11.00 39.56
CA LYS A 14 -28.38 11.09 39.63
C LYS A 14 -29.02 9.79 40.11
N GLU A 15 -28.54 8.63 39.68
CA GLU A 15 -28.99 7.32 40.19
C GLU A 15 -28.72 7.14 41.69
N VAL A 16 -27.61 7.70 42.18
CA VAL A 16 -27.27 7.68 43.62
C VAL A 16 -28.11 8.68 44.42
N GLY A 17 -28.79 9.63 43.76
CA GLY A 17 -29.70 10.59 44.38
C GLY A 17 -29.12 12.00 44.60
N TYR A 18 -28.03 12.37 43.91
CA TYR A 18 -27.52 13.74 43.97
C TYR A 18 -28.35 14.68 43.08
N GLU A 19 -28.83 15.78 43.66
CA GLU A 19 -29.59 16.81 42.96
C GLU A 19 -28.71 17.95 42.41
N VAL A 20 -27.65 18.29 43.14
CA VAL A 20 -26.71 19.37 42.80
C VAL A 20 -25.28 18.86 42.94
N VAL A 21 -24.44 19.20 41.97
CA VAL A 21 -23.02 18.85 41.95
C VAL A 21 -22.21 20.12 41.75
N GLU A 22 -21.16 20.29 42.55
CA GLU A 22 -20.22 21.39 42.36
C GLU A 22 -19.36 21.15 41.11
N SER A 23 -19.28 22.13 40.21
CA SER A 23 -18.59 21.99 38.92
C SER A 23 -17.11 21.63 39.06
N LYS A 24 -16.41 22.26 40.02
CA LYS A 24 -15.00 21.98 40.29
C LYS A 24 -14.77 20.54 40.78
N ALA A 25 -15.67 20.03 41.62
CA ALA A 25 -15.58 18.66 42.10
C ALA A 25 -15.81 17.66 40.95
N LEU A 26 -16.77 17.95 40.05
CA LEU A 26 -17.01 17.15 38.86
C LEU A 26 -15.79 17.12 37.93
N GLU A 27 -15.17 18.27 37.68
CA GLU A 27 -13.96 18.37 36.85
C GLU A 27 -12.80 17.53 37.39
N VAL A 28 -12.52 17.65 38.70
CA VAL A 28 -11.46 16.86 39.36
C VAL A 28 -11.79 15.37 39.30
N TYR A 29 -13.06 15.00 39.44
CA TYR A 29 -13.47 13.60 39.39
C TYR A 29 -13.32 13.01 37.98
N VAL A 30 -13.66 13.78 36.94
CA VAL A 30 -13.43 13.40 35.54
C VAL A 30 -11.93 13.17 35.29
N GLU A 31 -11.08 14.09 35.73
CA GLU A 31 -9.62 13.96 35.57
C GLU A 31 -9.05 12.77 36.36
N ALA A 32 -9.52 12.55 37.57
CA ALA A 32 -9.15 11.39 38.38
C ALA A 32 -9.57 10.08 37.68
N LEU A 33 -10.75 10.04 37.05
CA LEU A 33 -11.24 8.87 36.33
C LEU A 33 -10.44 8.63 35.05
N GLU A 34 -10.10 9.67 34.29
CA GLU A 34 -9.25 9.57 33.10
C GLU A 34 -7.85 9.04 33.45
N THR A 35 -7.23 9.59 34.49
CA THR A 35 -5.91 9.13 34.97
C THR A 35 -5.95 7.70 35.48
N TYR A 36 -7.02 7.32 36.18
CA TYR A 36 -7.27 5.95 36.60
C TYR A 36 -7.38 5.00 35.40
N MET A 37 -8.22 5.31 34.40
CA MET A 37 -8.36 4.50 33.20
C MET A 37 -7.04 4.34 32.44
N LEU A 38 -6.28 5.43 32.29
CA LEU A 38 -4.96 5.39 31.65
C LEU A 38 -3.96 4.51 32.39
N ALA A 39 -3.97 4.54 33.73
CA ALA A 39 -3.11 3.66 34.52
C ALA A 39 -3.42 2.18 34.29
N TYR A 40 -4.71 1.81 34.22
CA TYR A 40 -5.11 0.43 33.88
C TYR A 40 -4.66 0.04 32.48
N LEU A 41 -4.92 0.87 31.47
CA LEU A 41 -4.53 0.60 30.09
C LEU A 41 -3.02 0.44 29.94
N ARG A 42 -2.21 1.26 30.63
CA ARG A 42 -0.74 1.09 30.65
C ARG A 42 -0.33 -0.26 31.22
N THR A 43 -1.01 -0.71 32.27
CA THR A 43 -0.74 -2.00 32.90
C THR A 43 -1.08 -3.16 31.95
N VAL A 44 -2.23 -3.09 31.28
CA VAL A 44 -2.64 -4.07 30.25
C VAL A 44 -1.63 -4.12 29.10
N CYS A 45 -1.22 -2.95 28.61
CA CYS A 45 -0.22 -2.85 27.54
C CYS A 45 1.13 -3.44 27.97
N SER A 46 1.55 -3.21 29.21
CA SER A 46 2.78 -3.79 29.76
C SER A 46 2.71 -5.31 29.84
N LEU A 47 1.60 -5.87 30.33
CA LEU A 47 1.36 -7.32 30.37
C LEU A 47 1.41 -7.95 28.97
N SER A 48 0.74 -7.31 28.01
CA SER A 48 0.69 -7.79 26.62
C SER A 48 2.08 -7.77 25.96
N ARG A 49 2.87 -6.71 26.22
CA ARG A 49 4.26 -6.60 25.75
C ARG A 49 5.18 -7.63 26.41
N HIS A 50 5.00 -7.92 27.69
CA HIS A 50 5.74 -8.98 28.38
C HIS A 50 5.45 -10.36 27.76
N GLY A 51 4.21 -10.58 27.30
CA GLY A 51 3.85 -11.76 26.53
C GLY A 51 4.28 -11.75 25.06
N MET A 52 5.04 -10.73 24.62
CA MET A 52 5.41 -10.48 23.21
C MET A 52 4.22 -10.46 22.25
N LYS A 53 3.02 -10.12 22.74
CA LYS A 53 1.81 -9.99 21.93
C LYS A 53 1.73 -8.58 21.36
N SER A 54 1.32 -8.47 20.09
CA SER A 54 1.04 -7.17 19.45
C SER A 54 -0.27 -6.55 19.93
N HIS A 55 -1.18 -7.34 20.48
CA HIS A 55 -2.50 -6.93 20.95
C HIS A 55 -2.82 -7.51 22.32
N SER A 56 -3.57 -6.74 23.11
CA SER A 56 -4.15 -7.19 24.37
C SER A 56 -5.38 -8.07 24.11
N THR A 57 -5.43 -9.20 24.81
CA THR A 57 -6.56 -10.14 24.77
C THR A 57 -7.47 -9.95 25.98
N LEU A 58 -8.71 -10.45 25.90
CA LEU A 58 -9.64 -10.44 27.04
C LEU A 58 -9.06 -11.17 28.26
N ILE A 59 -8.24 -12.19 28.04
CA ILE A 59 -7.56 -12.92 29.12
C ILE A 59 -6.57 -12.00 29.85
N ASP A 60 -5.84 -11.15 29.12
CA ASP A 60 -4.90 -10.20 29.73
C ASP A 60 -5.64 -9.15 30.59
N LEU A 61 -6.90 -8.83 30.25
CA LEU A 61 -7.79 -8.00 31.08
C LEU A 61 -8.31 -8.76 32.31
N LEU A 62 -8.72 -10.02 32.14
CA LEU A 62 -9.21 -10.86 33.24
C LEU A 62 -8.12 -11.11 34.29
N CYS A 63 -6.87 -11.33 33.87
CA CYS A 63 -5.73 -11.47 34.78
C CYS A 63 -5.49 -10.22 35.66
N LEU A 64 -5.86 -9.03 35.17
CA LEU A 64 -5.82 -7.80 35.98
C LEU A 64 -7.00 -7.66 36.93
N ILE A 65 -8.12 -8.27 36.58
CA ILE A 65 -9.38 -8.24 37.33
C ILE A 65 -9.37 -9.31 38.43
N ASP A 66 -8.75 -10.47 38.24
CA ASP A 66 -8.73 -11.57 39.23
C ASP A 66 -8.11 -11.19 40.60
N GLY A 67 -7.42 -10.05 40.71
CA GLY A 67 -6.94 -9.49 41.98
C GLY A 67 -7.81 -8.38 42.59
N LYS A 68 -8.84 -7.89 41.88
CA LYS A 68 -9.70 -6.78 42.29
C LYS A 68 -11.15 -7.22 42.17
N ARG A 69 -11.93 -7.14 43.25
CA ARG A 69 -13.37 -7.46 43.23
C ARG A 69 -14.12 -6.48 42.30
N PHE A 70 -14.11 -6.75 41.00
CA PHE A 70 -14.94 -6.08 40.02
C PHE A 70 -16.24 -6.85 39.94
N ASP A 71 -17.28 -6.27 40.51
CA ASP A 71 -18.62 -6.83 40.39
C ASP A 71 -19.18 -6.40 39.02
N CYS A 72 -19.11 -7.29 38.04
CA CYS A 72 -19.61 -7.02 36.68
C CYS A 72 -21.15 -7.04 36.59
N GLY A 73 -21.86 -7.29 37.71
CA GLY A 73 -23.31 -7.52 37.75
C GLY A 73 -24.21 -6.37 37.26
N GLY A 74 -23.66 -5.18 37.00
CA GLY A 74 -24.42 -4.01 36.51
C GLY A 74 -24.08 -3.54 35.09
N VAL A 75 -23.04 -4.08 34.45
CA VAL A 75 -22.50 -3.54 33.19
C VAL A 75 -23.32 -4.08 32.01
N GLY A 76 -24.50 -3.52 31.75
CA GLY A 76 -25.26 -3.91 30.56
C GLY A 76 -26.71 -3.47 30.42
N LYS A 77 -27.26 -2.66 31.33
CA LYS A 77 -28.71 -2.38 31.29
C LYS A 77 -29.15 -1.31 30.27
N GLU A 78 -28.23 -0.47 29.75
CA GLU A 78 -28.61 0.59 28.82
C GLU A 78 -27.80 0.56 27.52
N LYS A 79 -28.50 0.35 26.40
CA LYS A 79 -27.96 0.56 25.07
C LYS A 79 -27.93 2.05 24.80
N VAL A 80 -26.74 2.64 24.77
CA VAL A 80 -26.58 4.06 24.45
C VAL A 80 -26.01 4.19 23.05
N GLU A 81 -26.80 4.82 22.19
CA GLU A 81 -26.39 5.24 20.87
C GLU A 81 -25.62 6.53 21.02
N TYR A 82 -24.32 6.47 20.76
CA TYR A 82 -23.48 7.65 20.63
C TYR A 82 -23.51 8.10 19.18
N GLU A 83 -23.54 9.41 18.97
CA GLU A 83 -23.33 10.00 17.64
C GLU A 83 -21.95 9.56 17.15
N GLN A 84 -21.92 8.87 16.00
CA GLN A 84 -20.66 8.45 15.40
C GLN A 84 -19.97 9.70 14.85
N GLU A 85 -18.71 9.91 15.23
CA GLU A 85 -17.86 10.89 14.56
C GLU A 85 -17.73 10.45 13.09
N VAL A 86 -18.42 11.16 12.20
CA VAL A 86 -18.29 10.94 10.76
C VAL A 86 -16.89 11.41 10.40
N VAL A 87 -15.98 10.45 10.19
CA VAL A 87 -14.67 10.74 9.63
C VAL A 87 -14.92 11.32 8.24
N GLU A 88 -14.84 12.65 8.13
CA GLU A 88 -14.88 13.34 6.86
C GLU A 88 -13.74 12.77 6.00
N LYS A 89 -14.10 12.01 4.96
CA LYS A 89 -13.12 11.58 3.98
C LYS A 89 -12.61 12.85 3.31
N GLU A 90 -11.35 13.17 3.55
CA GLU A 90 -10.66 14.23 2.83
C GLU A 90 -10.88 14.01 1.33
N GLN A 91 -11.58 14.94 0.68
CA GLN A 91 -11.76 14.87 -0.77
C GLN A 91 -10.42 15.18 -1.42
N GLU A 92 -9.81 14.17 -2.03
CA GLU A 92 -8.60 14.37 -2.83
C GLU A 92 -8.90 15.36 -3.96
N PHE A 93 -8.15 16.47 -3.97
CA PHE A 93 -8.27 17.50 -5.01
C PHE A 93 -7.77 16.96 -6.35
N ASN A 94 -8.69 16.53 -7.21
CA ASN A 94 -8.38 16.11 -8.56
C ASN A 94 -8.33 17.32 -9.50
N SER A 95 -7.12 17.80 -9.80
CA SER A 95 -6.98 18.86 -10.81
C SER A 95 -7.21 18.30 -12.22
N PRO A 96 -7.83 19.04 -13.14
CA PRO A 96 -7.97 18.60 -14.54
C PRO A 96 -6.62 18.49 -15.28
N LEU A 97 -5.53 19.01 -14.70
CA LEU A 97 -4.16 18.90 -15.21
C LEU A 97 -3.43 17.63 -14.70
N SER A 98 -3.95 16.99 -13.66
CA SER A 98 -3.44 15.74 -13.10
C SER A 98 -4.25 14.57 -13.65
N SER A 99 -4.03 14.23 -14.92
CA SER A 99 -4.49 12.95 -15.44
C SER A 99 -3.75 11.83 -14.69
N SER A 100 -4.50 11.03 -13.94
CA SER A 100 -3.99 9.83 -13.29
C SER A 100 -3.47 8.88 -14.37
N ILE A 101 -2.33 8.25 -14.10
CA ILE A 101 -1.71 7.36 -15.06
C ILE A 101 -2.41 6.01 -14.98
N GLU A 102 -3.34 5.74 -15.91
CA GLU A 102 -4.06 4.47 -16.00
C GLU A 102 -3.14 3.24 -16.16
N LYS A 103 -1.87 3.43 -16.53
CA LYS A 103 -0.96 2.36 -16.96
C LYS A 103 0.01 1.84 -15.90
N TYR A 104 0.19 2.52 -14.77
CA TYR A 104 1.13 2.06 -13.74
C TYR A 104 0.36 1.52 -12.55
N ILE A 105 0.36 0.20 -12.41
CA ILE A 105 -0.15 -0.50 -11.24
C ILE A 105 0.97 -0.53 -10.21
N HIS A 106 0.68 -0.10 -8.98
CA HIS A 106 1.63 -0.27 -7.87
C HIS A 106 1.87 -1.75 -7.63
N ILE A 107 3.13 -2.14 -7.43
CA ILE A 107 3.48 -3.53 -7.10
C ILE A 107 3.02 -3.86 -5.67
N TYR A 108 2.98 -2.84 -4.79
CA TYR A 108 2.56 -2.98 -3.40
C TYR A 108 1.63 -1.84 -2.99
N ASP A 109 0.67 -2.16 -2.11
CA ASP A 109 -0.39 -1.23 -1.67
C ASP A 109 0.11 -0.05 -0.82
N PHE A 110 1.30 -0.15 -0.24
CA PHE A 110 1.89 0.91 0.59
C PHE A 110 2.74 1.91 -0.21
N MET A 111 2.88 1.73 -1.53
CA MET A 111 3.68 2.66 -2.34
C MET A 111 2.95 3.98 -2.56
N PRO A 112 3.66 5.11 -2.53
CA PRO A 112 3.07 6.40 -2.89
C PRO A 112 2.64 6.40 -4.35
N SER A 113 1.56 7.14 -4.66
CA SER A 113 1.06 7.29 -6.01
C SER A 113 2.13 7.86 -6.95
N PHE A 114 2.16 7.36 -8.19
CA PHE A 114 3.07 7.91 -9.19
C PHE A 114 2.70 9.37 -9.48
N PRO A 115 3.69 10.26 -9.68
CA PRO A 115 3.41 11.65 -10.04
C PRO A 115 2.70 11.73 -11.40
N ALA A 116 2.12 12.87 -11.75
CA ALA A 116 1.43 13.03 -13.04
C ALA A 116 2.38 12.88 -14.25
N ILE A 117 1.83 12.54 -15.42
CA ILE A 117 2.59 12.23 -16.66
C ILE A 117 3.63 13.31 -17.01
N HIS A 118 3.29 14.57 -16.79
CA HIS A 118 4.17 15.71 -17.09
C HIS A 118 5.41 15.80 -16.19
N ALA A 119 5.40 15.16 -15.02
CA ALA A 119 6.54 15.13 -14.09
C ALA A 119 7.60 14.09 -14.48
N PHE A 120 7.26 13.12 -15.34
CA PHE A 120 8.24 12.17 -15.84
C PHE A 120 9.15 12.85 -16.87
N ARG A 121 10.47 12.68 -16.67
CA ARG A 121 11.46 12.99 -17.71
C ARG A 121 11.02 12.27 -18.98
N GLN A 122 11.03 12.96 -20.13
CA GLN A 122 10.59 12.43 -21.43
C GLN A 122 11.50 11.29 -21.94
N THR A 123 11.58 10.19 -21.21
CA THR A 123 12.12 8.91 -21.64
C THR A 123 10.99 8.04 -22.17
N ILE A 124 9.91 8.65 -22.69
CA ILE A 124 8.90 7.94 -23.46
C ILE A 124 9.66 7.32 -24.62
N THR A 125 10.08 6.06 -24.44
CA THR A 125 10.43 5.17 -25.51
C THR A 125 9.33 5.35 -26.53
N LYS A 126 9.70 5.89 -27.70
CA LYS A 126 8.78 6.18 -28.79
C LYS A 126 7.75 5.06 -28.81
N PRO A 127 6.43 5.34 -28.71
CA PRO A 127 5.44 4.29 -28.90
C PRO A 127 5.86 3.57 -30.16
N ASN A 128 5.92 2.24 -30.15
CA ASN A 128 6.25 1.44 -31.32
C ASN A 128 5.43 1.99 -32.49
N CYS A 129 6.01 2.91 -33.28
CA CYS A 129 5.55 3.18 -34.62
C CYS A 129 5.54 1.78 -35.20
N LYS A 130 4.36 1.33 -35.63
CA LYS A 130 4.20 0.05 -36.31
C LYS A 130 5.17 0.09 -37.49
N SER A 131 6.41 -0.32 -37.25
CA SER A 131 7.39 -0.50 -38.31
C SER A 131 6.76 -1.62 -39.12
N ASN A 132 6.42 -1.31 -40.36
CA ASN A 132 5.80 -2.27 -41.26
C ASN A 132 6.79 -3.43 -41.40
N LYS A 133 6.60 -4.49 -40.59
CA LYS A 133 7.44 -5.69 -40.59
C LYS A 133 7.55 -6.24 -42.01
N SER A 134 6.46 -6.13 -42.78
CA SER A 134 6.39 -6.44 -44.21
C SER A 134 7.39 -5.63 -45.06
N ALA A 135 7.52 -4.33 -44.85
CA ALA A 135 8.47 -3.49 -45.57
C ALA A 135 9.93 -3.86 -45.23
N ASN A 136 10.21 -4.20 -43.97
CA ASN A 136 11.54 -4.63 -43.53
C ASN A 136 11.91 -6.04 -44.05
N VAL A 137 10.95 -6.95 -44.16
CA VAL A 137 11.18 -8.28 -44.76
C VAL A 137 11.42 -8.14 -46.26
N LYS A 138 10.63 -7.30 -46.95
CA LYS A 138 10.82 -7.03 -48.38
C LYS A 138 12.20 -6.42 -48.66
N SER A 139 12.62 -5.43 -47.88
CA SER A 139 13.94 -4.80 -48.07
C SER A 139 15.10 -5.76 -47.82
N ARG A 140 14.98 -6.68 -46.85
CA ARG A 140 15.97 -7.74 -46.62
C ARG A 140 16.08 -8.71 -47.79
N LEU A 141 14.95 -9.14 -48.36
CA LEU A 141 14.95 -10.02 -49.53
C LEU A 141 15.56 -9.34 -50.76
N GLU A 142 15.21 -8.07 -51.00
CA GLU A 142 15.80 -7.29 -52.08
C GLU A 142 17.32 -7.10 -51.91
N GLN A 143 17.80 -6.91 -50.69
CA GLN A 143 19.23 -6.84 -50.40
C GLN A 143 19.94 -8.18 -50.66
N SER A 144 19.34 -9.31 -50.28
CA SER A 144 19.88 -10.66 -50.57
C SER A 144 20.00 -10.89 -52.08
N LEU A 145 18.92 -10.62 -52.83
CA LEU A 145 18.91 -10.81 -54.28
C LEU A 145 19.95 -9.93 -54.99
N ARG A 146 20.14 -8.70 -54.52
CA ARG A 146 21.20 -7.82 -55.04
C ARG A 146 22.59 -8.37 -54.74
N ALA A 147 22.83 -8.89 -53.54
CA ALA A 147 24.11 -9.49 -53.16
C ALA A 147 24.41 -10.75 -54.01
N GLU A 148 23.41 -11.61 -54.21
CA GLU A 148 23.53 -12.80 -55.07
C GLU A 148 23.80 -12.43 -56.53
N GLY A 149 23.06 -11.45 -57.07
CA GLY A 149 23.29 -10.94 -58.42
C GLY A 149 24.70 -10.37 -58.59
N ASN A 150 25.19 -9.61 -57.60
CA ASN A 150 26.54 -9.08 -57.60
C ASN A 150 27.59 -10.20 -57.50
N LEU A 151 27.36 -11.24 -56.70
CA LEU A 151 28.25 -12.40 -56.59
C LEU A 151 28.32 -13.16 -57.92
N LEU A 152 27.19 -13.38 -58.58
CA LEU A 152 27.15 -14.02 -59.90
C LEU A 152 27.86 -13.19 -60.95
N ASN A 153 27.71 -11.86 -60.92
CA ASN A 153 28.43 -10.96 -61.81
C ASN A 153 29.94 -11.00 -61.56
N LEU A 154 30.38 -11.07 -60.31
CA LEU A 154 31.79 -11.24 -59.96
C LEU A 154 32.35 -12.59 -60.46
N ILE A 155 31.60 -13.69 -60.28
CA ILE A 155 32.01 -15.02 -60.77
C ILE A 155 32.12 -15.01 -62.31
N LYS A 156 31.13 -14.43 -63.00
CA LYS A 156 31.13 -14.31 -64.47
C LYS A 156 32.30 -13.46 -64.97
N ALA A 157 32.59 -12.34 -64.31
CA ALA A 157 33.70 -11.46 -64.67
C ALA A 157 35.08 -12.08 -64.38
N SER A 158 35.19 -12.90 -63.33
CA SER A 158 36.43 -13.55 -62.91
C SER A 158 36.78 -14.80 -63.73
N GLY A 159 35.88 -15.28 -64.60
CA GLY A 159 36.11 -16.42 -65.51
C GLY A 159 36.35 -17.78 -64.83
N SER A 160 36.39 -17.83 -63.51
CA SER A 160 36.59 -19.02 -62.68
C SER A 160 35.91 -18.80 -61.32
N LEU A 161 35.41 -19.88 -60.71
CA LEU A 161 34.92 -19.84 -59.33
C LEU A 161 36.08 -19.43 -58.43
N PRO A 162 35.90 -18.47 -57.50
CA PRO A 162 36.91 -18.19 -56.48
C PRO A 162 37.28 -19.52 -55.81
N PRO A 163 38.57 -19.85 -55.66
CA PRO A 163 38.96 -21.07 -54.97
C PRO A 163 38.32 -21.01 -53.59
N PHE A 164 37.36 -21.92 -53.34
CA PHE A 164 36.68 -22.04 -52.07
C PHE A 164 37.75 -22.03 -50.99
N ILE A 165 37.76 -21.00 -50.12
CA ILE A 165 38.70 -21.00 -49.01
C ILE A 165 38.20 -22.07 -48.07
N ASN A 166 38.83 -23.23 -48.20
CA ASN A 166 38.50 -24.49 -47.58
C ASN A 166 38.92 -24.42 -46.10
N PHE A 167 38.30 -23.54 -45.32
CA PHE A 167 38.57 -23.41 -43.88
C PHE A 167 38.09 -24.63 -43.08
N LEU A 168 37.46 -25.62 -43.72
CA LEU A 168 37.01 -26.88 -43.10
C LEU A 168 37.79 -28.12 -43.53
N HIS A 169 38.78 -28.03 -44.43
CA HIS A 169 39.59 -29.19 -44.82
C HIS A 169 40.94 -29.24 -44.09
N ARG A 170 40.88 -29.36 -42.76
CA ARG A 170 41.97 -29.95 -41.96
C ARG A 170 41.37 -30.94 -40.97
N GLY A 171 41.44 -32.21 -41.33
CA GLY A 171 41.02 -33.30 -40.47
C GLY A 171 40.97 -34.60 -41.24
N THR A 172 41.95 -35.45 -40.98
CA THR A 172 41.98 -36.91 -41.23
C THR A 172 42.01 -37.39 -42.69
N MET A 173 43.15 -37.95 -43.10
CA MET A 173 43.33 -39.39 -43.36
C MET A 173 44.83 -39.65 -43.61
N ASN A 174 45.40 -40.53 -42.77
CA ASN A 174 46.63 -41.35 -42.89
C ASN A 174 47.80 -40.86 -43.74
#